data_AF-A0A368UM97-F1
#
_entry.id   AF-A0A368UM97-F1
#
_cell.length_a   1.000
_cell.length_b   1.000
_cell.length_c   1.000
_cell.angle_alpha   90.00
_cell.angle_beta   90.00
_cell.angle_gamma   90.00
#
_symmetry.space_group_name_H-M   'P 1'
#
loop_
_entity.id
_entity.type
_entity.pdbx_description
1 polymer ?
#
loop_
_entity_poly.entity_id
_entity_poly.type
_entity_poly.pdbx_seq_one_letter_code
_entity_poly.pdbx_strand_id
1 'polypeptide(L)'
;MKKKVLIFSGIIILVLIAFVGYKLATFSIFDTEFKELKTIKIPNSNSKLIIYHLPSNVSSQDFIQIRKIENQVETVIENFENYDLVNDVTFKNDSILKIIIGKTIVNKTDTIELKIK
;
A
#
# COMPACT_ATOMS: atom_id res chain seq x y z
N MET A 1 -11.98 9.60 54.34
CA MET A 1 -11.12 10.01 53.19
C MET A 1 -10.44 8.83 52.51
N LYS A 2 -9.75 7.92 53.22
CA LYS A 2 -8.97 6.80 52.63
C LYS A 2 -9.75 5.87 51.68
N LYS A 3 -10.99 5.46 52.01
CA LYS A 3 -11.85 4.62 51.13
C LYS A 3 -12.23 5.31 49.82
N LYS A 4 -12.54 6.62 49.85
CA LYS A 4 -12.87 7.40 48.64
C LYS A 4 -11.65 7.55 47.72
N VAL A 5 -10.46 7.74 48.31
CA VAL A 5 -9.20 7.80 47.57
C VAL A 5 -8.85 6.45 46.93
N LEU A 6 -9.06 5.33 47.63
CA LEU A 6 -8.88 3.98 47.10
C LEU A 6 -9.82 3.69 45.92
N ILE A 7 -11.09 4.06 46.03
CA ILE A 7 -12.08 3.90 44.95
C ILE A 7 -11.67 4.76 43.75
N PHE A 8 -11.28 6.01 43.98
CA PHE A 8 -10.86 6.93 42.92
C PHE A 8 -9.61 6.43 42.19
N SER A 9 -8.62 5.92 42.93
CA SER A 9 -7.41 5.31 42.38
C SER A 9 -7.74 4.05 41.54
N GLY A 10 -8.68 3.22 41.98
CA GLY A 10 -9.10 2.03 41.23
C GLY A 10 -9.75 2.39 39.90
N ILE A 11 -10.58 3.44 39.87
CA ILE A 11 -11.21 3.93 38.63
C ILE A 11 -10.16 4.44 37.64
N ILE A 12 -9.17 5.20 38.12
CA ILE A 12 -8.08 5.72 37.27
C ILE A 12 -7.31 4.57 36.61
N ILE A 13 -6.97 3.54 37.39
CA ILE A 13 -6.25 2.37 36.88
C ILE A 13 -7.09 1.65 35.83
N LEU A 14 -8.39 1.46 36.08
CA LEU A 14 -9.30 0.82 35.14
C LEU A 14 -9.38 1.58 33.81
N VAL A 15 -9.46 2.92 33.86
CA VAL A 15 -9.46 3.77 32.67
C VAL A 15 -8.14 3.66 31.91
N LEU A 16 -7.02 3.60 32.62
CA LEU A 16 -5.69 3.46 32.01
C LEU A 16 -5.54 2.12 31.29
N ILE A 17 -6.01 1.03 31.92
CA ILE A 17 -6.02 -0.31 31.32
C ILE A 17 -6.92 -0.33 30.08
N ALA A 18 -8.13 0.25 30.17
CA ALA A 18 -9.05 0.34 29.04
C ALA A 18 -8.45 1.16 27.89
N PHE A 19 -7.76 2.26 28.18
CA PHE A 19 -7.11 3.11 27.18
C PHE A 19 -5.97 2.38 26.47
N VAL A 20 -5.10 1.69 27.22
CA VAL A 20 -4.01 0.89 26.63
C VAL A 20 -4.58 -0.27 25.82
N GLY A 21 -5.58 -0.99 26.34
CA GLY A 21 -6.26 -2.06 25.62
C GLY A 21 -6.89 -1.59 24.31
N TYR A 22 -7.56 -0.44 24.33
CA TYR A 22 -8.10 0.19 23.12
C TYR A 22 -7.01 0.55 22.11
N LYS A 23 -5.91 1.16 22.57
CA LYS A 23 -4.78 1.51 21.69
C LYS A 23 -4.15 0.28 21.07
N LEU A 24 -3.94 -0.80 21.83
CA LEU A 24 -3.41 -2.07 21.32
C LEU A 24 -4.38 -2.74 20.35
N ALA A 25 -5.68 -2.73 20.65
CA ALA A 25 -6.70 -3.32 19.78
C ALA A 25 -6.88 -2.55 18.46
N THR A 26 -6.58 -1.26 18.45
CA THR A 26 -6.66 -0.38 17.26
C THR A 26 -5.30 -0.19 16.59
N PHE A 27 -4.21 -0.76 17.15
CA PHE A 27 -2.88 -0.65 16.57
C PHE A 27 -2.77 -1.60 15.39
N SER A 28 -2.83 -1.04 14.17
CA SER A 28 -2.54 -1.77 12.95
C SER A 28 -1.02 -1.78 12.73
N ILE A 29 -0.38 -2.93 13.00
CA ILE A 29 1.05 -3.15 12.70
C ILE A 29 1.32 -3.08 11.19
N PHE A 30 0.28 -3.24 10.37
CA PHE A 30 0.36 -3.43 8.93
C PHE A 30 -0.20 -2.25 8.14
N ASP A 31 -0.15 -1.04 8.71
CA ASP A 31 -0.32 0.20 7.94
C ASP A 31 0.90 0.40 7.03
N THR A 32 1.10 -0.54 6.11
CA THR A 32 2.03 -0.41 5.00
C THR A 32 1.37 0.62 4.11
N GLU A 33 1.78 1.89 4.24
CA GLU A 33 1.23 2.97 3.46
C GLU A 33 1.52 2.71 1.98
N PHE A 34 0.52 2.15 1.29
CA PHE A 34 0.52 2.00 -0.16
C PHE A 34 0.57 3.40 -0.75
N LYS A 35 1.72 3.79 -1.31
CA LYS A 35 1.82 5.07 -2.00
C LYS A 35 1.36 4.89 -3.43
N GLU A 36 0.20 5.41 -3.77
CA GLU A 36 -0.22 5.51 -5.16
C GLU A 36 0.78 6.40 -5.94
N LEU A 37 1.37 5.83 -6.99
CA LEU A 37 2.29 6.55 -7.87
C LEU A 37 1.57 7.10 -9.11
N LYS A 38 0.67 6.30 -9.69
CA LYS A 38 0.01 6.66 -10.95
C LYS A 38 -1.29 5.88 -11.14
N THR A 39 -2.32 6.58 -11.60
CA THR A 39 -3.58 5.98 -12.08
C THR A 39 -3.71 6.18 -13.59
N ILE A 40 -4.09 5.11 -14.30
CA ILE A 40 -4.16 5.08 -15.76
C ILE A 40 -5.49 4.45 -16.18
N LYS A 41 -6.20 5.05 -17.14
CA LYS A 41 -7.39 4.44 -17.72
C LYS A 41 -6.97 3.41 -18.78
N ILE A 42 -7.60 2.23 -18.77
CA ILE A 42 -7.39 1.24 -19.82
C ILE A 42 -8.17 1.71 -21.07
N PRO A 43 -7.54 1.77 -22.25
CA PRO A 43 -8.24 2.11 -23.50
C PRO A 43 -9.45 1.20 -23.72
N ASN A 44 -10.55 1.76 -24.21
CA ASN A 44 -11.77 1.02 -24.55
C ASN A 44 -12.38 0.19 -23.40
N SER A 45 -12.06 0.51 -22.14
CA SER A 45 -12.63 -0.12 -20.96
C SER A 45 -12.99 0.91 -19.89
N ASN A 46 -13.98 0.58 -19.05
CA ASN A 46 -14.30 1.36 -17.86
C ASN A 46 -13.38 1.02 -16.66
N SER A 47 -12.41 0.12 -16.87
CA SER A 47 -11.43 -0.26 -15.87
C SER A 47 -10.22 0.69 -15.85
N LYS A 48 -9.56 0.73 -14.70
CA LYS A 48 -8.36 1.55 -14.47
C LYS A 48 -7.25 0.69 -13.90
N LEU A 49 -6.02 1.11 -14.13
CA LEU A 49 -4.83 0.57 -13.49
C LEU A 49 -4.33 1.56 -12.47
N ILE A 50 -4.03 1.09 -11.27
CA ILE A 50 -3.33 1.87 -10.25
C ILE A 50 -1.99 1.21 -9.97
N ILE A 51 -0.95 2.02 -9.99
CA ILE A 51 0.41 1.60 -9.70
C ILE A 51 0.76 2.12 -8.31
N TYR A 52 1.07 1.21 -7.41
CA TYR A 52 1.45 1.49 -6.04
C TYR A 52 2.93 1.21 -5.84
N HIS A 53 3.57 2.04 -5.02
CA HIS A 53 4.81 1.71 -4.36
C HIS A 53 4.50 1.20 -2.97
N LEU A 54 5.00 0.01 -2.64
CA LEU A 54 5.02 -0.49 -1.29
C LEU A 54 6.44 -0.36 -0.74
N PRO A 55 6.66 0.54 0.21
CA PRO A 55 7.95 0.61 0.88
C PRO A 55 8.17 -0.66 1.72
N SER A 56 9.40 -1.13 1.74
CA SER A 56 9.86 -2.21 2.59
C SER A 56 9.64 -1.89 4.07
N ASN A 57 8.89 -2.75 4.77
CA ASN A 57 8.75 -2.70 6.21
C ASN A 57 9.60 -3.82 6.84
N VAL A 58 10.85 -3.49 7.21
CA VAL A 58 11.78 -4.26 8.08
C VAL A 58 12.19 -5.68 7.61
N SER A 59 11.35 -6.43 6.88
CA SER A 59 11.62 -7.78 6.37
C SER A 59 11.26 -8.00 4.89
N SER A 60 10.55 -7.07 4.25
CA SER A 60 10.14 -7.16 2.83
C SER A 60 11.08 -6.33 1.95
N GLN A 61 11.25 -6.69 0.67
CA GLN A 61 11.90 -5.83 -0.33
C GLN A 61 10.91 -4.76 -0.83
N ASP A 62 11.39 -3.60 -1.30
CA ASP A 62 10.54 -2.60 -1.95
C ASP A 62 9.91 -3.22 -3.21
N PHE A 63 8.63 -2.95 -3.48
CA PHE A 63 8.03 -3.40 -4.72
C PHE A 63 7.03 -2.40 -5.32
N ILE A 64 7.01 -2.39 -6.64
CA ILE A 64 5.97 -1.74 -7.43
C ILE A 64 4.86 -2.77 -7.68
N GLN A 65 3.65 -2.45 -7.28
CA GLN A 65 2.47 -3.30 -7.48
C GLN A 65 1.51 -2.63 -8.45
N ILE A 66 0.97 -3.41 -9.39
CA ILE A 66 -0.06 -2.94 -10.31
C ILE A 66 -1.38 -3.62 -9.99
N ARG A 67 -2.41 -2.80 -9.80
CA ARG A 67 -3.78 -3.27 -9.56
C ARG A 67 -4.70 -2.84 -10.69
N LYS A 68 -5.63 -3.72 -11.07
CA LYS A 68 -6.80 -3.41 -11.89
C LYS A 68 -7.95 -3.03 -10.97
N ILE A 69 -8.63 -1.94 -11.28
CA ILE A 69 -9.93 -1.60 -10.72
C ILE A 69 -10.98 -1.79 -11.79
N GLU A 70 -11.91 -2.70 -11.53
CA GLU A 70 -13.05 -2.99 -12.39
C GLU A 70 -14.29 -3.18 -11.52
N ASN A 71 -15.36 -2.42 -11.77
CA ASN A 71 -16.60 -2.49 -10.98
C ASN A 71 -16.40 -2.37 -9.46
N GLN A 72 -15.51 -1.46 -9.03
CA GLN A 72 -15.12 -1.24 -7.62
C GLN A 72 -14.35 -2.40 -6.97
N VAL A 73 -13.97 -3.42 -7.74
CA VAL A 73 -13.13 -4.52 -7.27
C VAL A 73 -11.68 -4.23 -7.66
N GLU A 74 -10.79 -4.27 -6.66
CA GLU A 74 -9.34 -4.20 -6.84
C GLU A 74 -8.74 -5.60 -6.97
N THR A 75 -8.00 -5.84 -8.05
CA THR A 75 -7.30 -7.09 -8.30
C THR A 75 -5.83 -6.81 -8.59
N VAL A 76 -4.91 -7.47 -7.87
CA VAL A 76 -3.48 -7.40 -8.17
C VAL A 76 -3.20 -8.11 -9.49
N ILE A 77 -2.56 -7.40 -10.43
CA ILE A 77 -2.16 -7.95 -11.73
C ILE A 77 -0.73 -8.47 -11.65
N GLU A 78 0.17 -7.67 -11.10
CA GLU A 78 1.60 -7.97 -11.10
C GLU A 78 2.32 -7.28 -9.95
N ASN A 79 3.40 -7.92 -9.49
CA ASN A 79 4.32 -7.39 -8.49
C ASN A 79 5.75 -7.37 -9.05
N PHE A 80 6.38 -6.20 -9.04
CA PHE A 80 7.78 -6.04 -9.40
C PHE A 80 8.62 -5.85 -8.15
N GLU A 81 9.21 -6.94 -7.69
CA GLU A 81 10.10 -6.94 -6.54
C GLU A 81 11.39 -6.19 -6.83
N ASN A 82 11.90 -5.51 -5.80
CA ASN A 82 13.08 -4.68 -5.85
C ASN A 82 12.95 -3.49 -6.81
N TYR A 83 11.82 -2.80 -6.86
CA TYR A 83 11.73 -1.53 -7.58
C TYR A 83 10.99 -0.52 -6.71
N ASP A 84 11.45 0.73 -6.76
CA ASP A 84 10.91 1.85 -5.98
C ASP A 84 10.52 3.04 -6.87
N LEU A 85 10.83 2.98 -8.17
CA LEU A 85 10.56 4.05 -9.13
C LEU A 85 9.75 3.56 -10.33
N VAL A 86 8.86 4.43 -10.79
CA VAL A 86 8.14 4.32 -12.06
C VAL A 86 8.47 5.57 -12.88
N ASN A 87 9.30 5.39 -13.91
CA ASN A 87 9.79 6.49 -14.75
C ASN A 87 8.77 6.86 -15.85
N ASP A 88 8.19 5.85 -16.49
CA ASP A 88 7.17 6.07 -17.51
C ASP A 88 6.19 4.90 -17.60
N VAL A 89 4.98 5.20 -18.07
CA VAL A 89 3.94 4.21 -18.33
C VAL A 89 3.13 4.63 -19.54
N THR A 90 3.11 3.77 -20.55
CA THR A 90 2.47 4.02 -21.84
C THR A 90 1.81 2.77 -22.39
N PHE A 91 0.66 2.92 -23.04
CA PHE A 91 0.05 1.81 -23.78
C PHE A 91 0.68 1.72 -25.17
N LYS A 92 1.18 0.53 -25.53
CA LYS A 92 1.65 0.23 -26.90
C LYS A 92 0.47 -0.04 -27.82
N ASN A 93 -0.60 -0.63 -27.28
CA ASN A 93 -1.91 -0.82 -27.88
C ASN A 93 -2.94 -0.98 -26.74
N ASP A 94 -4.20 -1.29 -27.07
CA ASP A 94 -5.30 -1.42 -26.10
C ASP A 94 -5.11 -2.52 -25.04
N SER A 95 -4.15 -3.43 -25.24
CA SER A 95 -3.94 -4.63 -24.40
C SER A 95 -2.53 -4.75 -23.81
N ILE A 96 -1.57 -3.94 -24.24
CA ILE A 96 -0.17 -4.04 -23.83
C ILE A 96 0.25 -2.73 -23.18
N LEU A 97 0.52 -2.81 -21.88
CA LEU A 97 1.08 -1.75 -21.08
C LEU A 97 2.61 -1.86 -21.08
N LYS A 98 3.29 -0.83 -21.57
CA LYS A 98 4.73 -0.66 -21.42
C LYS A 98 5.00 0.16 -20.16
N ILE A 99 5.91 -0.33 -19.34
CA ILE A 99 6.26 0.27 -18.06
C ILE A 99 7.78 0.37 -17.99
N ILE A 100 8.27 1.55 -17.64
CA ILE A 100 9.68 1.80 -17.39
C ILE A 100 9.81 1.95 -15.88
N ILE A 101 10.36 0.94 -15.21
CA ILE A 101 10.53 0.90 -13.75
C ILE A 101 12.01 0.96 -13.39
N GLY A 102 12.33 1.44 -12.20
CA GLY A 102 13.71 1.62 -11.79
C GLY A 102 13.97 1.43 -10.30
N LYS A 103 15.27 1.43 -9.98
CA LYS A 103 15.82 1.44 -8.63
C LYS A 103 16.54 2.77 -8.37
N THR A 104 16.13 3.54 -7.37
CA THR A 104 16.80 4.79 -7.00
C THR A 104 18.27 4.56 -6.66
N ILE A 105 18.56 3.54 -5.84
CA ILE A 105 19.91 3.30 -5.28
C ILE A 105 20.93 2.94 -6.36
N VAL A 106 20.54 2.10 -7.32
CA VAL A 106 21.45 1.56 -8.34
C VAL A 106 21.35 2.35 -9.66
N ASN A 107 20.42 3.31 -9.75
CA ASN A 107 20.05 4.03 -10.96
C ASN A 107 19.87 3.11 -12.19
N LYS A 108 19.33 1.91 -11.93
CA LYS A 108 19.02 0.92 -12.95
C LYS A 108 17.57 1.08 -13.37
N THR A 109 17.33 1.01 -14.67
CA THR A 109 15.98 1.07 -15.24
C THR A 109 15.76 -0.15 -16.12
N ASP A 110 14.58 -0.76 -15.99
CA ASP A 110 14.15 -1.88 -16.79
C ASP A 110 12.83 -1.53 -17.51
N THR A 111 12.65 -2.06 -18.71
CA THR A 111 11.42 -1.88 -19.51
C THR A 111 10.65 -3.19 -19.52
N ILE A 112 9.38 -3.13 -19.12
CA ILE A 112 8.50 -4.28 -19.00
C ILE A 112 7.29 -4.08 -19.91
N GLU A 113 6.92 -5.11 -20.66
CA GLU A 113 5.66 -5.17 -21.39
C GLU A 113 4.70 -6.13 -20.66
N LEU A 114 3.60 -5.60 -20.16
CA LEU A 114 2.56 -6.34 -19.44
C LEU A 114 1.30 -6.44 -20.30
N LYS A 115 0.81 -7.67 -20.49
CA LYS A 115 -0.46 -7.90 -21.19
C LYS A 115 -1.62 -7.75 -20.20
N ILE A 116 -2.45 -6.73 -20.40
CA ILE A 116 -3.66 -6.48 -19.63
C ILE A 116 -4.80 -7.27 -20.28
N LYS A 117 -5.44 -8.16 -19.52
CA LYS A 117 -6.62 -8.94 -19.94
C LYS A 117 -7.92 -8.23 -19.57
#